data_AF-A0A963DRX0-F1
#
_entry.id   AF-A0A963DRX0-F1
#
_cell.length_a   1.000
_cell.length_b   1.000
_cell.length_c   1.000
_cell.angle_alpha   90.00
_cell.angle_beta   90.00
_cell.angle_gamma   90.00
#
_symmetry.space_group_name_H-M   'P 1'
#
loop_
_entity.id
_entity.type
_entity.pdbx_description
1 polymer ?
#
loop_
_entity_poly.entity_id
_entity_poly.type
_entity_poly.pdbx_seq_one_letter_code
_entity_poly.pdbx_strand_id
1 'polypeptide(L)'
;MTPEALSNLMLDFYRFAESSDPRQFQKRALERIRSDLAFDVATWDRYAMLDGCAHLQDRYAHDARDETISGGDVAIASRDWLPTVRLLPPDESHPRSTSSTRQCMHGYSQSSSLEAVHEFARAGLVHVLCLHRSGTDASFTEGEREFARQFLAHLIEALGQCRRFAVRRALMRAWETHYTTAVANTRGVLYDAQDQFLAAILREWPDWRGARLPDDLLSHLASDQEWHFAGRHLTLQGRTLGNLRVLVASRPGPLALLTERELAVAQRYAHGESHREIGEKLFIAPATVRNHLRSAYAKLQIRSKSELHALMRGQAPLMGGELRTTLPSNPARGMDQGDEYNSKEPG
;
A
#
# COMPACT_ATOMS: atom_id res chain seq x y z
N MET A 1 10.47 21.90 -24.99
CA MET A 1 9.49 21.82 -23.88
C MET A 1 9.76 22.95 -22.89
N THR A 2 8.74 23.53 -22.26
CA THR A 2 8.91 24.68 -21.33
C THR A 2 9.31 24.22 -19.93
N PRO A 3 10.00 25.08 -19.13
CA PRO A 3 10.26 24.79 -17.71
C PRO A 3 9.00 24.47 -16.90
N GLU A 4 7.86 25.05 -17.28
CA GLU A 4 6.56 24.80 -16.67
C GLU A 4 6.07 23.36 -16.88
N ALA A 5 6.25 22.81 -18.09
CA ALA A 5 5.86 21.42 -18.37
C ALA A 5 6.71 20.42 -17.57
N LEU A 6 8.02 20.67 -17.43
CA LEU A 6 8.89 19.87 -16.56
C LEU A 6 8.43 19.93 -15.10
N SER A 7 8.12 21.12 -14.60
CA SER A 7 7.62 21.33 -13.24
C SER A 7 6.32 20.55 -12.98
N ASN A 8 5.36 20.64 -13.90
CA ASN A 8 4.08 19.94 -13.81
C ASN A 8 4.27 18.42 -13.85
N LEU A 9 5.16 17.92 -14.71
CA LEU A 9 5.51 16.50 -14.77
C LEU A 9 6.05 15.98 -13.44
N MET A 10 6.96 16.73 -12.80
CA MET A 10 7.51 16.35 -11.49
C MET A 10 6.44 16.35 -10.39
N LEU A 11 5.57 17.37 -10.36
CA LEU A 11 4.48 17.44 -9.39
C LEU A 11 3.50 16.26 -9.53
N ASP A 12 3.21 15.84 -10.77
CA ASP A 12 2.37 14.68 -11.01
C ASP A 12 2.98 13.39 -10.45
N PHE A 13 4.30 13.19 -10.60
CA PHE A 13 4.97 12.03 -9.97
C PHE A 13 4.78 12.02 -8.46
N TYR A 14 4.98 13.14 -7.77
CA TYR A 14 4.81 13.18 -6.31
C TYR A 14 3.36 12.90 -5.89
N ARG A 15 2.36 13.45 -6.60
CA ARG A 15 0.94 13.16 -6.35
C ARG A 15 0.57 11.69 -6.59
N PHE A 16 1.16 11.08 -7.61
CA PHE A 16 0.93 9.66 -7.90
C PHE A 16 1.49 8.77 -6.78
N ALA A 17 2.64 9.15 -6.21
CA ALA A 17 3.32 8.36 -5.18
C ALA A 17 2.49 8.20 -3.89
N GLU A 18 1.70 9.20 -3.52
CA GLU A 18 0.87 9.18 -2.30
C GLU A 18 -0.41 8.33 -2.47
N SER A 19 -0.98 8.36 -3.68
CA SER A 19 -2.31 7.82 -3.97
C SER A 19 -2.30 6.42 -4.56
N SER A 20 -1.14 5.92 -5.01
CA SER A 20 -1.03 4.67 -5.78
C SER A 20 -0.24 3.58 -5.03
N ASP A 21 -0.47 2.32 -5.39
CA ASP A 21 0.53 1.27 -5.16
C ASP A 21 1.68 1.36 -6.20
N PRO A 22 2.82 0.66 -6.01
CA PRO A 22 3.96 0.79 -6.91
C PRO A 22 3.67 0.47 -8.38
N ARG A 23 2.83 -0.55 -8.68
CA ARG A 23 2.52 -0.91 -10.08
C ARG A 23 1.61 0.13 -10.72
N GLN A 24 0.61 0.60 -10.00
CA GLN A 24 -0.25 1.69 -10.46
C GLN A 24 0.54 2.99 -10.66
N PHE A 25 1.51 3.28 -9.79
CA PHE A 25 2.41 4.42 -9.95
C PHE A 25 3.19 4.33 -11.26
N GLN A 26 3.85 3.19 -11.51
CA GLN A 26 4.67 2.99 -12.71
C GLN A 26 3.83 3.16 -13.98
N LYS A 27 2.61 2.60 -14.01
CA LYS A 27 1.65 2.80 -15.10
C LYS A 27 1.36 4.28 -15.35
N ARG A 28 0.86 4.99 -14.34
CA ARG A 28 0.45 6.40 -14.46
C ARG A 28 1.61 7.33 -14.81
N ALA A 29 2.79 7.05 -14.26
CA ALA A 29 3.99 7.83 -14.55
C ALA A 29 4.40 7.68 -16.03
N LEU A 30 4.39 6.45 -16.57
CA LEU A 30 4.72 6.19 -17.97
C LEU A 30 3.67 6.76 -18.92
N GLU A 31 2.38 6.63 -18.61
CA GLU A 31 1.29 7.28 -19.35
C GLU A 31 1.47 8.80 -19.39
N ARG A 32 1.87 9.41 -18.26
CA ARG A 32 2.13 10.85 -18.20
C ARG A 32 3.38 11.27 -18.97
N ILE A 33 4.46 10.49 -18.91
CA ILE A 33 5.70 10.73 -19.67
C ILE A 33 5.40 10.66 -21.17
N ARG A 34 4.57 9.70 -21.61
CA ARG A 34 4.23 9.50 -23.03
C ARG A 34 3.67 10.77 -23.69
N SER A 35 2.96 11.62 -22.93
CA SER A 35 2.43 12.89 -23.42
C SER A 35 3.51 13.91 -23.82
N ASP A 36 4.67 13.90 -23.16
CA ASP A 36 5.77 14.84 -23.41
C ASP A 36 6.96 14.18 -24.14
N LEU A 37 7.06 12.85 -24.09
CA LEU A 37 8.08 12.02 -24.71
C LEU A 37 7.42 10.77 -25.28
N ALA A 38 7.10 10.76 -26.57
CA ALA A 38 6.42 9.62 -27.19
C ALA A 38 7.28 8.34 -27.10
N PHE A 39 6.66 7.20 -26.84
CA PHE A 39 7.28 5.87 -26.90
C PHE A 39 6.19 4.81 -27.05
N ASP A 40 6.52 3.68 -27.66
CA ASP A 40 5.59 2.57 -27.89
C ASP A 40 5.56 1.64 -26.68
N VAL A 41 6.75 1.23 -26.23
CA VAL A 41 6.94 0.26 -25.14
C VAL A 41 7.94 0.80 -24.13
N ALA A 42 7.75 0.47 -22.86
CA ALA A 42 8.74 0.78 -21.84
C ALA A 42 9.00 -0.41 -20.92
N THR A 43 10.23 -0.54 -20.44
CA THR A 43 10.61 -1.45 -19.36
C THR A 43 11.23 -0.67 -18.22
N TRP A 44 10.80 -0.94 -17.00
CA TRP A 44 11.36 -0.37 -15.78
C TRP A 44 11.86 -1.49 -14.87
N ASP A 45 13.17 -1.67 -14.90
CA ASP A 45 13.89 -2.72 -14.21
C ASP A 45 14.55 -2.20 -12.95
N ARG A 46 14.72 -3.11 -11.98
CA ARG A 46 15.53 -2.89 -10.79
C ARG A 46 16.55 -4.01 -10.65
N TYR A 47 17.80 -3.64 -10.46
CA TYR A 47 18.93 -4.54 -10.25
C TYR A 47 19.51 -4.37 -8.84
N ALA A 48 20.05 -5.47 -8.30
CA ALA A 48 20.94 -5.46 -7.15
C ALA A 48 22.36 -5.81 -7.61
N MET A 49 23.34 -5.00 -7.21
CA MET A 49 24.75 -5.22 -7.48
C MET A 49 25.31 -6.14 -6.40
N LEU A 50 25.61 -7.39 -6.77
CA LEU A 50 26.15 -8.44 -5.89
C LEU A 50 27.38 -9.04 -6.58
N ASP A 51 28.50 -9.15 -5.86
CA ASP A 51 29.74 -9.76 -6.35
C ASP A 51 30.21 -9.25 -7.73
N GLY A 52 30.04 -7.93 -7.97
CA GLY A 52 30.40 -7.29 -9.23
C GLY A 52 29.45 -7.55 -10.41
N CYS A 53 28.31 -8.21 -10.16
CA CYS A 53 27.28 -8.52 -11.14
C CYS A 53 25.97 -7.81 -10.81
N ALA A 54 25.19 -7.47 -11.84
CA ALA A 54 23.85 -6.91 -11.66
C ALA A 54 22.78 -8.00 -11.75
N HIS A 55 22.06 -8.25 -10.67
CA HIS A 55 20.99 -9.24 -10.57
C HIS A 55 19.63 -8.56 -10.68
N LEU A 56 18.84 -8.92 -11.72
CA LEU A 56 17.48 -8.40 -11.89
C LEU A 56 16.59 -8.83 -10.71
N GLN A 57 16.03 -7.86 -10.00
CA GLN A 57 15.16 -8.05 -8.83
C GLN A 57 13.68 -7.97 -9.20
N ASP A 58 13.34 -7.04 -10.09
CA ASP A 58 11.97 -6.70 -10.43
C ASP A 58 11.92 -6.03 -11.80
N ARG A 59 10.84 -6.26 -12.54
CA ARG A 59 10.55 -5.65 -13.84
C ARG A 59 9.09 -5.26 -13.91
N TYR A 60 8.86 -4.03 -14.36
CA TYR A 60 7.58 -3.57 -14.85
C TYR A 60 7.68 -3.30 -16.35
N ALA A 61 6.81 -3.90 -17.15
CA ALA A 61 6.75 -3.63 -18.59
C ALA A 61 5.42 -2.91 -18.92
N HIS A 62 5.49 -1.87 -19.74
CA HIS A 62 4.33 -1.10 -20.17
C HIS A 62 4.10 -1.31 -21.67
N ASP A 63 2.89 -1.78 -22.01
CA ASP A 63 2.46 -2.09 -23.37
C ASP A 63 3.36 -3.13 -24.08
N ALA A 64 4.06 -3.96 -23.30
CA ALA A 64 4.81 -5.12 -23.78
C ALA A 64 3.91 -6.38 -23.82
N ARG A 65 4.20 -7.29 -24.75
CA ARG A 65 3.39 -8.51 -24.96
C ARG A 65 3.62 -9.61 -23.92
N ASP A 66 4.73 -9.57 -23.19
CA ASP A 66 5.11 -10.60 -22.21
C ASP A 66 5.79 -9.96 -20.99
N GLU A 67 5.18 -10.08 -19.81
CA GLU A 67 5.75 -9.67 -18.52
C GLU A 67 6.53 -10.83 -17.84
N THR A 68 6.53 -12.03 -18.43
CA THR A 68 7.05 -13.23 -17.77
C THR A 68 8.58 -13.14 -17.65
N ILE A 69 9.04 -12.94 -16.42
CA ILE A 69 10.45 -13.16 -16.08
C ILE A 69 10.67 -14.67 -16.05
N SER A 70 11.20 -15.25 -17.13
CA SER A 70 11.77 -16.60 -17.08
C SER A 70 12.85 -16.59 -15.98
N GLY A 71 12.56 -17.25 -14.86
CA GLY A 71 13.12 -16.93 -13.55
C GLY A 71 14.64 -17.06 -13.40
N GLY A 72 15.14 -16.37 -12.36
CA GLY A 72 16.42 -16.63 -11.68
C GLY A 72 17.66 -16.05 -12.35
N ASP A 73 18.25 -15.02 -11.74
CA ASP A 73 19.63 -14.58 -11.92
C ASP A 73 20.11 -14.39 -13.36
N VAL A 74 19.50 -13.46 -14.11
CA VAL A 74 20.26 -12.88 -15.23
C VAL A 74 21.23 -11.85 -14.65
N ALA A 75 22.36 -12.37 -14.18
CA ALA A 75 23.54 -11.61 -13.82
C ALA A 75 24.13 -10.99 -15.09
N ILE A 76 24.08 -9.66 -15.19
CA ILE A 76 24.75 -8.94 -16.29
C ILE A 76 26.13 -8.52 -15.79
N ALA A 77 27.16 -9.10 -16.38
CA ALA A 77 28.54 -8.67 -16.19
C ALA A 77 28.75 -7.34 -16.93
N SER A 78 28.80 -6.22 -16.21
CA SER A 78 29.18 -4.93 -16.79
C SER A 78 29.76 -3.99 -15.74
N ARG A 79 30.79 -3.22 -16.14
CA ARG A 79 31.55 -2.32 -15.26
C ARG A 79 30.97 -0.90 -15.15
N ASP A 80 30.00 -0.53 -16.00
CA ASP A 80 29.51 0.85 -16.07
C ASP A 80 28.02 0.94 -15.76
N TRP A 81 27.64 0.81 -14.48
CA TRP A 81 26.26 1.04 -13.98
C TRP A 81 26.04 2.47 -13.46
N LEU A 82 26.94 3.38 -13.81
CA LEU A 82 26.88 4.78 -13.39
C LEU A 82 25.58 5.44 -13.90
N PRO A 83 25.02 6.40 -13.14
CA PRO A 83 23.86 7.18 -13.56
C PRO A 83 24.10 7.83 -14.93
N THR A 84 23.26 7.52 -15.90
CA THR A 84 23.43 7.96 -17.29
C THR A 84 22.11 7.91 -18.04
N VAL A 85 21.95 8.77 -19.04
CA VAL A 85 20.86 8.66 -20.03
C VAL A 85 21.51 8.54 -21.40
N ARG A 86 21.17 7.49 -22.14
CA ARG A 86 21.80 7.12 -23.41
C ARG A 86 20.75 6.90 -24.49
N LEU A 87 21.12 7.26 -25.71
CA LEU A 87 20.39 6.92 -26.91
C LEU A 87 21.04 5.66 -27.49
N LEU A 88 20.21 4.67 -27.81
CA LEU A 88 20.64 3.42 -28.40
C LEU A 88 19.98 3.30 -29.78
N PRO A 89 20.76 3.29 -30.88
CA PRO A 89 20.24 3.14 -32.22
C PRO A 89 19.62 1.74 -32.44
N PRO A 90 18.81 1.58 -33.51
CA PRO A 90 18.34 0.28 -33.95
C PRO A 90 19.52 -0.69 -34.16
N ASP A 91 19.29 -1.97 -33.87
CA ASP A 91 20.24 -3.08 -34.10
C ASP A 91 21.52 -3.09 -33.25
N GLU A 92 21.74 -2.10 -32.38
CA GLU A 92 22.75 -2.20 -31.34
C GLU A 92 22.21 -3.09 -30.21
N SER A 93 22.84 -4.25 -30.00
CA SER A 93 22.46 -5.13 -28.90
C SER A 93 22.63 -4.37 -27.59
N HIS A 94 21.51 -4.08 -26.90
CA HIS A 94 21.55 -3.35 -25.63
C HIS A 94 22.58 -4.05 -24.72
N PRO A 95 23.63 -3.35 -24.24
CA PRO A 95 24.76 -3.96 -23.54
C PRO A 95 24.34 -4.66 -22.24
N ARG A 96 23.13 -4.32 -21.77
CA ARG A 96 22.47 -4.88 -20.60
C ARG A 96 21.20 -5.70 -20.95
N SER A 97 21.09 -6.16 -22.20
CA SER A 97 19.99 -7.03 -22.63
C SER A 97 20.15 -8.43 -22.05
N THR A 98 19.18 -8.85 -21.26
CA THR A 98 19.00 -10.24 -20.88
C THR A 98 18.21 -10.98 -21.97
N SER A 99 18.25 -12.31 -21.96
CA SER A 99 17.32 -13.13 -22.76
C SER A 99 15.86 -12.75 -22.48
N SER A 100 15.52 -12.47 -21.22
CA SER A 100 14.18 -11.99 -20.83
C SER A 100 13.86 -10.60 -21.39
N THR A 101 14.81 -9.65 -21.44
CA THR A 101 14.57 -8.34 -22.09
C THR A 101 14.31 -8.52 -23.58
N ARG A 102 15.06 -9.40 -24.26
CA ARG A 102 14.84 -9.69 -25.69
C ARG A 102 13.49 -10.36 -25.92
N GLN A 103 13.02 -11.21 -25.00
CA GLN A 103 11.70 -11.83 -25.07
C GLN A 103 10.57 -10.80 -24.89
N CYS A 104 10.66 -9.90 -23.91
CA CYS A 104 9.71 -8.80 -23.75
C CYS A 104 9.66 -7.89 -24.99
N MET A 105 10.79 -7.71 -25.67
CA MET A 105 10.94 -6.91 -26.88
C MET A 105 10.72 -7.71 -28.19
N HIS A 106 10.33 -8.99 -28.11
CA HIS A 106 10.18 -9.85 -29.27
C HIS A 106 9.01 -9.36 -30.16
N GLY A 107 9.34 -8.82 -31.34
CA GLY A 107 8.39 -8.17 -32.26
C GLY A 107 8.67 -6.67 -32.48
N TYR A 108 9.61 -6.09 -31.73
CA TYR A 108 10.10 -4.71 -31.89
C TYR A 108 11.51 -4.68 -32.53
N SER A 109 11.81 -5.68 -33.37
CA SER A 109 13.07 -5.73 -34.14
C SER A 109 13.20 -4.44 -34.95
N GLN A 110 14.31 -3.70 -34.78
CA GLN A 110 14.55 -2.34 -35.30
C GLN A 110 13.93 -1.19 -34.49
N SER A 111 13.93 -1.28 -33.15
CA SER A 111 13.54 -0.15 -32.29
C SER A 111 14.74 0.71 -31.87
N SER A 112 14.60 2.03 -31.94
CA SER A 112 15.49 2.94 -31.20
C SER A 112 15.09 2.95 -29.72
N SER A 113 16.06 3.14 -28.82
CA SER A 113 15.81 3.11 -27.38
C SER A 113 16.44 4.30 -26.67
N LEU A 114 15.76 4.79 -25.63
CA LEU A 114 16.31 5.72 -24.65
C LEU A 114 16.45 4.98 -23.33
N GLU A 115 17.69 4.74 -22.92
CA GLU A 115 18.02 4.07 -21.65
C GLU A 115 18.37 5.12 -20.60
N ALA A 116 17.77 4.99 -19.42
CA ALA A 116 17.98 5.85 -18.27
C ALA A 116 18.35 5.00 -17.05
N VAL A 117 19.54 5.25 -16.51
CA VAL A 117 20.14 4.49 -15.42
C VAL A 117 20.24 5.41 -14.21
N HIS A 118 19.76 4.93 -13.07
CA HIS A 118 19.83 5.65 -11.82
C HIS A 118 20.29 4.74 -10.69
N GLU A 119 21.38 5.12 -10.02
CA GLU A 119 21.99 4.35 -8.94
C GLU A 119 21.55 4.88 -7.57
N PHE A 120 21.16 3.96 -6.68
CA PHE A 120 21.06 4.20 -5.24
C PHE A 120 22.39 3.83 -4.57
N ALA A 121 23.34 4.75 -4.63
CA ALA A 121 24.76 4.53 -4.33
C ALA A 121 25.07 3.88 -2.96
N ARG A 122 24.21 4.05 -1.94
CA ARG A 122 24.45 3.47 -0.60
C ARG A 122 24.00 2.02 -0.44
N ALA A 123 23.17 1.50 -1.35
CA ALA A 123 22.53 0.19 -1.20
C ALA A 123 22.89 -0.79 -2.33
N GLY A 124 23.72 -0.39 -3.29
CA GLY A 124 24.04 -1.22 -4.46
C GLY A 124 22.82 -1.55 -5.32
N LEU A 125 21.79 -0.71 -5.30
CA LEU A 125 20.57 -0.91 -6.07
C LEU A 125 20.57 0.03 -7.28
N VAL A 126 20.20 -0.50 -8.44
CA VAL A 126 20.16 0.28 -9.68
C VAL A 126 18.78 0.19 -10.30
N HIS A 127 18.26 1.30 -10.77
CA HIS A 127 17.06 1.37 -11.58
C HIS A 127 17.45 1.63 -13.03
N VAL A 128 16.81 0.91 -13.94
CA VAL A 128 16.95 1.12 -15.39
C VAL A 128 15.57 1.30 -15.98
N LEU A 129 15.34 2.45 -16.61
CA LEU A 129 14.15 2.74 -17.41
C LEU A 129 14.58 2.74 -18.88
N CYS A 130 13.98 1.88 -19.69
CA CYS A 130 14.16 1.88 -21.14
C CYS A 130 12.84 2.23 -21.81
N LEU A 131 12.88 3.22 -22.71
CA LEU A 131 11.77 3.60 -23.57
C LEU A 131 12.12 3.20 -25.00
N HIS A 132 11.17 2.61 -25.72
CA HIS A 132 11.39 2.10 -27.07
C HIS A 132 10.44 2.75 -28.07
N ARG A 133 10.97 3.03 -29.26
CA ARG A 133 10.22 3.47 -30.44
C ARG A 133 10.51 2.55 -31.61
N SER A 134 9.46 2.14 -32.30
CA SER A 134 9.50 1.16 -33.39
C SER A 134 9.47 1.90 -34.73
N GLY A 135 10.31 1.47 -35.67
CA GLY A 135 10.33 2.02 -37.02
C GLY A 135 11.63 2.75 -37.35
N THR A 136 11.96 2.81 -38.64
CA THR A 136 13.27 3.23 -39.17
C THR A 136 13.59 4.71 -38.93
N ASP A 137 12.57 5.58 -38.83
CA ASP A 137 12.74 7.02 -38.56
C ASP A 137 12.43 7.41 -37.11
N ALA A 138 12.14 6.43 -36.24
CA ALA A 138 11.63 6.69 -34.90
C ALA A 138 12.74 6.89 -33.85
N SER A 139 13.83 7.56 -34.23
CA SER A 139 14.98 7.79 -33.35
C SER A 139 14.67 8.83 -32.26
N PHE A 140 15.14 8.58 -31.05
CA PHE A 140 15.16 9.59 -29.99
C PHE A 140 16.21 10.66 -30.29
N THR A 141 15.88 11.91 -29.99
CA THR A 141 16.76 13.06 -30.20
C THR A 141 17.60 13.38 -28.96
N GLU A 142 18.68 14.14 -29.15
CA GLU A 142 19.49 14.64 -28.02
C GLU A 142 18.69 15.54 -27.08
N GLY A 143 17.73 16.32 -27.62
CA GLY A 143 16.83 17.13 -26.81
C GLY A 143 15.91 16.28 -25.92
N GLU A 144 15.45 15.14 -26.41
CA GLU A 144 14.67 14.17 -25.64
C GLU A 144 15.51 13.43 -24.59
N ARG A 145 16.78 13.10 -24.92
CA ARG A 145 17.76 12.58 -23.96
C ARG A 145 17.94 13.53 -22.78
N GLU A 146 18.18 14.80 -23.09
CA GLU A 146 18.40 15.84 -22.08
C GLU A 146 17.13 16.13 -21.28
N PHE A 147 15.96 16.04 -21.92
CA PHE A 147 14.69 16.13 -21.21
C PHE A 147 14.50 14.99 -20.20
N ALA A 148 14.72 13.74 -20.62
CA ALA A 148 14.64 12.58 -19.72
C ALA A 148 15.62 12.69 -18.55
N ARG A 149 16.83 13.20 -18.80
CA ARG A 149 17.87 13.42 -17.78
C ARG A 149 17.41 14.37 -16.66
N GLN A 150 16.54 15.33 -16.96
CA GLN A 150 16.08 16.33 -15.98
C GLN A 150 15.07 15.78 -14.97
N PHE A 151 14.21 14.83 -15.34
CA PHE A 151 13.17 14.32 -14.44
C PHE A 151 13.47 12.94 -13.84
N LEU A 152 14.44 12.18 -14.38
CA LEU A 152 14.67 10.79 -13.98
C LEU A 152 14.90 10.61 -12.48
N ALA A 153 15.76 11.44 -11.87
CA ALA A 153 16.04 11.35 -10.43
C ALA A 153 14.77 11.57 -9.60
N HIS A 154 13.89 12.48 -10.02
CA HIS A 154 12.61 12.76 -9.35
C HIS A 154 11.62 11.59 -9.51
N LEU A 155 11.55 11.00 -10.70
CA LEU A 155 10.72 9.84 -10.98
C LEU A 155 11.11 8.64 -10.10
N ILE A 156 12.41 8.35 -10.02
CA ILE A 156 12.93 7.24 -9.21
C ILE A 156 12.72 7.48 -7.71
N GLU A 157 12.95 8.70 -7.23
CA GLU A 157 12.68 9.07 -5.84
C GLU A 157 11.19 8.98 -5.51
N ALA A 158 10.30 9.42 -6.40
CA ALA A 158 8.86 9.30 -6.24
C ALA A 158 8.39 7.84 -6.17
N LEU A 159 8.95 6.94 -6.99
CA LEU A 159 8.69 5.50 -6.85
C LEU A 159 9.19 4.96 -5.49
N GLY A 160 10.34 5.44 -5.02
CA GLY A 160 10.85 5.15 -3.68
C GLY A 160 9.91 5.61 -2.56
N GLN A 161 9.34 6.81 -2.68
CA GLN A 161 8.32 7.33 -1.77
C GLN A 161 7.05 6.48 -1.81
N CYS A 162 6.56 6.14 -3.00
CA CYS A 162 5.40 5.27 -3.19
C CYS A 162 5.58 3.92 -2.46
N ARG A 163 6.75 3.28 -2.62
CA ARG A 163 7.08 2.02 -1.90
C ARG A 163 7.11 2.21 -0.39
N ARG A 164 7.70 3.31 0.12
CA ARG A 164 7.71 3.62 1.55
C ARG A 164 6.30 3.87 2.09
N PHE A 165 5.45 4.56 1.34
CA PHE A 165 4.04 4.72 1.69
C PHE A 165 3.28 3.39 1.66
N ALA A 166 3.54 2.53 0.68
CA ALA A 166 2.93 1.21 0.58
C ALA A 166 3.33 0.31 1.75
N VAL A 167 4.62 0.26 2.09
CA VAL A 167 5.13 -0.48 3.27
C VAL A 167 4.56 0.10 4.55
N ARG A 168 4.58 1.42 4.73
CA ARG A 168 3.97 2.07 5.90
C ARG A 168 2.48 1.72 5.99
N ARG A 169 1.75 1.77 4.88
CA ARG A 169 0.32 1.40 4.84
C ARG A 169 0.12 -0.08 5.15
N ALA A 170 0.98 -0.98 4.66
CA ALA A 170 0.93 -2.41 4.91
C ALA A 170 1.27 -2.77 6.36
N LEU A 171 2.32 -2.18 6.93
CA LEU A 171 2.69 -2.32 8.34
C LEU A 171 1.61 -1.76 9.27
N MET A 172 1.00 -0.64 8.89
CA MET A 172 -0.16 -0.11 9.60
C MET A 172 -1.34 -1.09 9.45
N ARG A 173 -1.69 -1.57 8.25
CA ARG A 173 -2.77 -2.57 7.99
C ARG A 173 -2.54 -3.95 8.63
N ALA A 174 -1.30 -4.33 8.93
CA ALA A 174 -0.98 -5.57 9.64
C ALA A 174 -1.46 -5.54 11.10
N TRP A 175 -1.75 -4.35 11.61
CA TRP A 175 -2.73 -4.19 12.67
C TRP A 175 -4.10 -4.10 11.98
N GLU A 176 -5.05 -4.99 12.23
CA GLU A 176 -6.29 -5.15 11.43
C GLU A 176 -7.26 -3.96 11.40
N THR A 177 -6.85 -2.78 11.88
CA THR A 177 -7.74 -1.63 11.97
C THR A 177 -7.56 -0.71 10.78
N HIS A 178 -8.65 -0.19 10.21
CA HIS A 178 -8.55 0.82 9.17
C HIS A 178 -8.02 2.11 9.80
N TYR A 179 -6.71 2.34 9.75
CA TYR A 179 -6.10 3.57 10.21
C TYR A 179 -6.20 4.65 9.15
N THR A 180 -6.40 5.87 9.60
CA THR A 180 -6.38 7.07 8.77
C THR A 180 -5.61 8.15 9.52
N THR A 181 -4.93 9.03 8.82
CA THR A 181 -3.96 9.94 9.44
C THR A 181 -4.25 11.41 9.20
N ALA A 182 -3.78 12.24 10.12
CA ALA A 182 -3.70 13.68 9.97
C ALA A 182 -2.44 14.23 10.63
N VAL A 183 -2.07 15.45 10.25
CA VAL A 183 -1.01 16.25 10.83
C VAL A 183 -1.61 17.57 11.29
N ALA A 184 -1.38 17.92 12.55
CA ALA A 184 -1.76 19.21 13.11
C ALA A 184 -0.51 19.92 13.69
N ASN A 185 -0.59 21.21 13.97
CA ASN A 185 0.41 21.85 14.83
C ASN A 185 0.09 21.63 16.33
N THR A 186 0.97 22.11 17.20
CA THR A 186 0.79 22.02 18.66
C THR A 186 -0.48 22.72 19.18
N ARG A 187 -1.03 23.69 18.45
CA ARG A 187 -2.30 24.38 18.75
C ARG A 187 -3.54 23.65 18.24
N GLY A 188 -3.36 22.51 17.55
CA GLY A 188 -4.44 21.69 17.01
C GLY A 188 -4.91 22.07 15.61
N VAL A 189 -4.25 22.99 14.91
CA VAL A 189 -4.64 23.36 13.54
C VAL A 189 -4.08 22.32 12.57
N LEU A 190 -4.96 21.70 11.78
CA LEU A 190 -4.65 20.71 10.76
C LEU A 190 -3.83 21.35 9.63
N TYR A 191 -2.70 20.73 9.30
CA TYR A 191 -1.88 21.02 8.12
C TYR A 191 -2.27 20.12 6.97
N ASP A 192 -2.54 18.86 7.28
CA ASP A 192 -2.89 17.82 6.33
C ASP A 192 -3.79 16.79 7.02
N ALA A 193 -4.76 16.25 6.30
CA ALA A 193 -5.65 15.21 6.81
C ALA A 193 -6.22 14.41 5.65
N GLN A 194 -6.20 13.09 5.78
CA GLN A 194 -6.88 12.20 4.84
C GLN A 194 -8.41 12.38 4.95
N ASP A 195 -9.13 12.25 3.85
CA ASP A 195 -10.60 12.35 3.83
C ASP A 195 -11.26 11.37 4.81
N GLN A 196 -10.70 10.16 4.95
CA GLN A 196 -11.21 9.17 5.87
C GLN A 196 -11.00 9.57 7.35
N PHE A 197 -9.98 10.40 7.63
CA PHE A 197 -9.72 10.95 8.97
C PHE A 197 -10.77 12.00 9.30
N LEU A 198 -11.02 12.91 8.36
CA LEU A 198 -12.06 13.93 8.52
C LEU A 198 -13.44 13.29 8.72
N ALA A 199 -13.77 12.28 7.92
CA ALA A 199 -15.00 11.51 8.07
C ALA A 199 -15.09 10.76 9.42
N ALA A 200 -13.96 10.33 10.00
CA ALA A 200 -13.93 9.74 11.33
C ALA A 200 -14.17 10.81 12.41
N ILE A 201 -13.48 11.95 12.36
CA ILE A 201 -13.67 13.08 13.28
C ILE A 201 -15.12 13.55 13.27
N LEU A 202 -15.74 13.75 12.10
CA LEU A 202 -17.14 14.16 11.98
C LEU A 202 -18.14 13.14 12.56
N ARG A 203 -17.77 11.85 12.61
CA ARG A 203 -18.62 10.82 13.23
C ARG A 203 -18.57 10.89 14.76
N GLU A 204 -17.40 11.20 15.32
CA GLU A 204 -17.20 11.33 16.76
C GLU A 204 -17.72 12.68 17.28
N TRP A 205 -17.49 13.75 16.52
CA TRP A 205 -17.93 15.11 16.80
C TRP A 205 -18.75 15.66 15.62
N PRO A 206 -20.07 15.41 15.57
CA PRO A 206 -20.94 15.86 14.48
C PRO A 206 -21.00 17.39 14.30
N ASP A 207 -20.84 18.12 15.40
CA ASP A 207 -20.87 19.58 15.43
C ASP A 207 -19.51 20.23 15.12
N TRP A 208 -18.48 19.41 14.89
CA TRP A 208 -17.14 19.90 14.56
C TRP A 208 -17.12 20.64 13.22
N ARG A 209 -16.53 21.84 13.20
CA ARG A 209 -16.42 22.68 12.01
C ARG A 209 -15.00 23.26 11.87
N GLY A 210 -14.37 23.00 10.72
CA GLY A 210 -13.19 23.76 10.28
C GLY A 210 -11.85 23.04 10.40
N ALA A 211 -10.77 23.81 10.45
CA ALA A 211 -9.39 23.32 10.32
C ALA A 211 -8.70 23.02 11.66
N ARG A 212 -9.36 23.21 12.81
CA ARG A 212 -8.78 22.96 14.14
C ARG A 212 -9.41 21.72 14.77
N LEU A 213 -8.63 20.84 15.36
CA LEU A 213 -9.10 19.67 16.09
C LEU A 213 -10.13 20.06 17.18
N PRO A 214 -11.11 19.19 17.50
CA PRO A 214 -12.10 19.44 18.55
C PRO A 214 -11.45 19.81 19.90
N ASP A 215 -12.05 20.72 20.64
CA ASP A 215 -11.50 21.20 21.93
C ASP A 215 -11.38 20.06 22.96
N ASP A 216 -12.37 19.17 23.01
CA ASP A 216 -12.33 17.97 23.85
C ASP A 216 -11.10 17.11 23.57
N LEU A 217 -10.78 16.91 22.29
CA LEU A 217 -9.59 16.18 21.89
C LEU A 217 -8.34 16.96 22.30
N LEU A 218 -8.29 18.28 22.04
CA LEU A 218 -7.14 19.12 22.36
C LEU A 218 -6.77 19.11 23.84
N SER A 219 -7.75 19.06 24.74
CA SER A 219 -7.51 18.92 26.19
C SER A 219 -6.79 17.61 26.54
N HIS A 220 -7.00 16.53 25.77
CA HIS A 220 -6.31 15.25 25.94
C HIS A 220 -4.91 15.23 25.31
N LEU A 221 -4.62 16.13 24.38
CA LEU A 221 -3.32 16.21 23.68
C LEU A 221 -2.26 17.01 24.46
N ALA A 222 -2.50 17.35 25.72
CA ALA A 222 -1.61 18.23 26.49
C ALA A 222 -0.22 17.63 26.80
N SER A 223 0.01 16.33 26.57
CA SER A 223 1.33 15.69 26.72
C SER A 223 2.18 15.76 25.44
N ASP A 224 3.51 15.82 25.62
CA ASP A 224 4.49 16.11 24.56
C ASP A 224 5.17 14.89 23.92
N GLN A 225 4.77 13.66 24.27
CA GLN A 225 5.44 12.45 23.74
C GLN A 225 4.51 11.58 22.92
N GLU A 226 3.70 10.76 23.60
CA GLU A 226 2.73 9.87 22.99
C GLU A 226 1.41 10.00 23.74
N TRP A 227 0.32 10.02 23.00
CA TRP A 227 -1.01 10.21 23.56
C TRP A 227 -2.00 9.30 22.84
N HIS A 228 -2.94 8.81 23.63
CA HIS A 228 -4.00 7.92 23.20
C HIS A 228 -5.33 8.54 23.63
N PHE A 229 -6.31 8.55 22.73
CA PHE A 229 -7.67 9.00 22.99
C PHE A 229 -8.64 7.92 22.51
N ALA A 230 -9.57 7.54 23.38
CA ALA A 230 -10.62 6.59 23.05
C ALA A 230 -11.97 7.31 23.04
N GLY A 231 -12.54 7.47 21.84
CA GLY A 231 -13.88 7.99 21.62
C GLY A 231 -14.93 6.89 21.46
N ARG A 232 -16.15 7.30 21.14
CA ARG A 232 -17.32 6.43 20.93
C ARG A 232 -17.23 5.65 19.61
N HIS A 233 -16.69 6.27 18.57
CA HIS A 233 -16.68 5.80 17.19
C HIS A 233 -15.27 5.73 16.60
N LEU A 234 -14.25 6.19 17.33
CA LEU A 234 -12.85 6.13 16.92
C LEU A 234 -11.89 6.05 18.11
N THR A 235 -10.72 5.49 17.88
CA THR A 235 -9.55 5.57 18.74
C THR A 235 -8.46 6.36 18.02
N LEU A 236 -7.90 7.37 18.68
CA LEU A 236 -6.76 8.14 18.19
C LEU A 236 -5.52 7.77 18.98
N GLN A 237 -4.42 7.66 18.27
CA GLN A 237 -3.09 7.63 18.84
C GLN A 237 -2.22 8.62 18.08
N GLY A 238 -1.23 9.18 18.75
CA GLY A 238 -0.36 10.09 18.08
C GLY A 238 0.83 10.50 18.91
N ARG A 239 1.73 11.20 18.25
CA ARG A 239 2.98 11.70 18.84
C ARG A 239 3.26 13.11 18.39
N THR A 240 3.99 13.83 19.23
CA THR A 240 4.48 15.17 18.90
C THR A 240 5.87 15.06 18.28
N LEU A 241 6.09 15.74 17.15
CA LEU A 241 7.33 15.83 16.41
C LEU A 241 7.66 17.30 16.19
N GLY A 242 8.45 17.89 17.07
CA GLY A 242 8.74 19.32 17.04
C GLY A 242 7.46 20.15 17.23
N ASN A 243 7.14 21.00 16.25
CA ASN A 243 5.91 21.82 16.26
C ASN A 243 4.69 21.12 15.62
N LEU A 244 4.83 19.86 15.18
CA LEU A 244 3.78 19.07 14.55
C LEU A 244 3.31 17.95 15.48
N ARG A 245 2.04 17.58 15.34
CA ARG A 245 1.39 16.44 15.97
C ARG A 245 0.91 15.51 14.86
N VAL A 246 1.35 14.25 14.89
CA VAL A 246 0.90 13.23 13.94
C VAL A 246 -0.22 12.44 14.62
N LEU A 247 -1.39 12.43 14.00
CA LEU A 247 -2.59 11.76 14.47
C LEU A 247 -2.85 10.52 13.61
N VAL A 248 -3.16 9.42 14.26
CA VAL A 248 -3.61 8.17 13.64
C VAL A 248 -4.94 7.81 14.27
N ALA A 249 -6.02 7.95 13.50
CA ALA A 249 -7.34 7.47 13.90
C ALA A 249 -7.53 6.04 13.42
N SER A 250 -8.26 5.27 14.21
CA SER A 250 -8.68 3.90 13.92
C SER A 250 -10.10 3.71 14.41
N ARG A 251 -10.80 2.69 13.90
CA ARG A 251 -12.06 2.28 14.52
C ARG A 251 -11.76 1.63 15.88
N PRO A 252 -12.61 1.80 16.91
CA PRO A 252 -12.40 1.14 18.18
C PRO A 252 -12.37 -0.37 17.95
N GLY A 253 -11.33 -1.04 18.44
CA GLY A 253 -11.25 -2.51 18.39
C GLY A 253 -12.36 -3.15 19.23
N PRO A 254 -12.63 -4.47 19.09
CA PRO A 254 -13.70 -5.15 19.80
C PRO A 254 -13.65 -4.94 21.33
N LEU A 255 -12.44 -4.86 21.90
CA LEU A 255 -12.22 -4.65 23.33
C LEU A 255 -12.74 -3.29 23.84
N ALA A 256 -12.87 -2.28 22.98
CA ALA A 256 -13.45 -0.98 23.35
C ALA A 256 -14.96 -1.05 23.64
N LEU A 257 -15.62 -2.16 23.27
CA LEU A 257 -17.03 -2.41 23.63
C LEU A 257 -17.20 -2.81 25.12
N LEU A 258 -16.10 -3.17 25.80
CA LEU A 258 -16.12 -3.57 27.19
C LEU A 258 -16.08 -2.35 28.11
N THR A 259 -16.87 -2.39 29.18
CA THR A 259 -16.70 -1.47 30.31
C THR A 259 -15.37 -1.74 31.01
N GLU A 260 -14.85 -0.77 31.76
CA GLU A 260 -13.61 -0.93 32.53
C GLU A 260 -13.60 -2.20 33.40
N ARG A 261 -14.74 -2.51 34.03
CA ARG A 261 -14.89 -3.70 34.88
C ARG A 261 -14.90 -5.01 34.08
N GLU A 262 -15.57 -5.03 32.93
CA GLU A 262 -15.55 -6.19 32.04
C GLU A 262 -14.16 -6.41 31.45
N LEU A 263 -13.47 -5.34 31.05
CA LEU A 263 -12.12 -5.40 30.52
C LEU A 263 -11.13 -5.93 31.57
N ALA A 264 -11.16 -5.39 32.79
CA ALA A 264 -10.29 -5.83 33.87
C ALA A 264 -10.48 -7.32 34.21
N VAL A 265 -11.74 -7.79 34.24
CA VAL A 265 -12.06 -9.20 34.45
C VAL A 265 -11.58 -10.07 33.27
N ALA A 266 -11.87 -9.64 32.04
CA ALA A 266 -11.53 -10.38 30.83
C ALA A 266 -10.00 -10.50 30.63
N GLN A 267 -9.25 -9.45 30.91
CA GLN A 267 -7.78 -9.45 30.87
C GLN A 267 -7.22 -10.48 31.85
N ARG A 268 -7.60 -10.43 33.12
CA ARG A 268 -7.09 -11.38 34.13
C ARG A 268 -7.44 -12.83 33.78
N TYR A 269 -8.67 -13.06 33.31
CA TYR A 269 -9.10 -14.39 32.87
C TYR A 269 -8.28 -14.90 31.67
N ALA A 270 -7.96 -14.02 30.72
CA ALA A 270 -7.05 -14.27 29.61
C ALA A 270 -5.57 -14.35 30.02
N HIS A 271 -5.22 -14.14 31.29
CA HIS A 271 -3.88 -14.44 31.82
C HIS A 271 -3.85 -15.79 32.55
N GLY A 272 -4.94 -16.55 32.50
CA GLY A 272 -5.03 -17.86 33.14
C GLY A 272 -5.59 -17.85 34.55
N GLU A 273 -5.90 -16.68 35.12
CA GLU A 273 -6.46 -16.58 36.47
C GLU A 273 -7.85 -17.23 36.55
N SER A 274 -8.12 -17.94 37.64
CA SER A 274 -9.41 -18.55 37.95
C SER A 274 -10.43 -17.50 38.41
N HIS A 275 -11.73 -17.82 38.31
CA HIS A 275 -12.79 -16.91 38.78
C HIS A 275 -12.65 -16.52 40.25
N ARG A 276 -12.06 -17.41 41.08
CA ARG A 276 -11.81 -17.15 42.49
C ARG A 276 -10.70 -16.12 42.68
N GLU A 277 -9.55 -16.34 42.04
CA GLU A 277 -8.40 -15.42 42.10
C GLU A 277 -8.74 -14.03 41.57
N ILE A 278 -9.51 -13.96 40.47
CA ILE A 278 -9.99 -12.69 39.91
C ILE A 278 -10.91 -11.98 40.89
N GLY A 279 -11.83 -12.73 41.52
CA GLY A 279 -12.76 -12.18 42.52
C GLY A 279 -12.03 -11.61 43.73
N GLU A 280 -11.02 -12.33 44.24
CA GLU A 280 -10.17 -11.90 45.34
C GLU A 280 -9.39 -10.61 44.97
N LYS A 281 -8.80 -10.54 43.78
CA LYS A 281 -8.01 -9.36 43.34
C LYS A 281 -8.85 -8.12 42.99
N LEU A 282 -10.07 -8.33 42.50
CA LEU A 282 -10.96 -7.23 42.08
C LEU A 282 -12.00 -6.89 43.15
N PHE A 283 -11.95 -7.55 44.32
CA PHE A 283 -12.88 -7.38 45.44
C PHE A 283 -14.35 -7.59 45.04
N ILE A 284 -14.61 -8.65 44.26
CA ILE A 284 -15.96 -9.03 43.79
C ILE A 284 -16.19 -10.53 43.95
N ALA A 285 -17.45 -10.95 44.06
CA ALA A 285 -17.78 -12.37 44.18
C ALA A 285 -17.42 -13.16 42.89
N PRO A 286 -17.01 -14.45 42.98
CA PRO A 286 -16.75 -15.28 41.79
C PRO A 286 -17.95 -15.42 40.84
N ALA A 287 -19.17 -15.29 41.36
CA ALA A 287 -20.40 -15.23 40.54
C ALA A 287 -20.47 -13.95 39.70
N THR A 288 -20.05 -12.82 40.25
CA THR A 288 -19.97 -11.53 39.54
C THR A 288 -18.90 -11.56 38.46
N VAL A 289 -17.78 -12.22 38.70
CA VAL A 289 -16.75 -12.46 37.66
C VAL A 289 -17.34 -13.22 36.47
N ARG A 290 -18.08 -14.32 36.71
CA ARG A 290 -18.77 -15.07 35.65
C ARG A 290 -19.76 -14.21 34.86
N ASN A 291 -20.51 -13.34 35.55
CA ASN A 291 -21.45 -12.42 34.91
C ASN A 291 -20.73 -11.39 34.03
N HIS A 292 -19.64 -10.78 34.51
CA HIS A 292 -18.82 -9.88 33.69
C HIS A 292 -18.22 -10.58 32.47
N LEU A 293 -17.71 -11.82 32.61
CA LEU A 293 -17.20 -12.59 31.49
C LEU A 293 -18.31 -12.92 30.47
N ARG A 294 -19.50 -13.31 30.94
CA ARG A 294 -20.64 -13.58 30.04
C ARG A 294 -21.04 -12.33 29.25
N SER A 295 -21.11 -11.18 29.92
CA SER A 295 -21.37 -9.90 29.25
C SER A 295 -20.27 -9.55 28.26
N ALA A 296 -19.01 -9.74 28.64
CA ALA A 296 -17.87 -9.50 27.77
C ALA A 296 -17.89 -10.41 26.53
N TYR A 297 -18.20 -11.70 26.67
CA TYR A 297 -18.27 -12.64 25.55
C TYR A 297 -19.39 -12.26 24.57
N ALA A 298 -20.54 -11.85 25.09
CA ALA A 298 -21.64 -11.36 24.27
C ALA A 298 -21.29 -10.06 23.53
N LYS A 299 -20.63 -9.11 24.19
CA LYS A 299 -20.19 -7.85 23.58
C LYS A 299 -19.10 -8.05 22.53
N LEU A 300 -18.18 -8.98 22.78
CA LEU A 300 -17.09 -9.32 21.86
C LEU A 300 -17.50 -10.32 20.78
N GLN A 301 -18.71 -10.91 20.87
CA GLN A 301 -19.21 -11.96 19.97
C GLN A 301 -18.29 -13.19 19.89
N ILE A 302 -17.63 -13.53 21.00
CA ILE A 302 -16.73 -14.68 21.10
C ILE A 302 -17.38 -15.83 21.87
N ARG A 303 -16.92 -17.05 21.58
CA ARG A 303 -17.46 -18.29 22.17
C ARG A 303 -16.44 -19.04 23.01
N SER A 304 -15.15 -18.70 22.89
CA SER A 304 -14.09 -19.44 23.56
C SER A 304 -13.11 -18.55 24.33
N LYS A 305 -12.51 -19.11 25.38
CA LYS A 305 -11.38 -18.50 26.09
C LYS A 305 -10.20 -18.28 25.15
N SER A 306 -9.99 -19.17 24.18
CA SER A 306 -8.95 -19.05 23.16
C SER A 306 -9.13 -17.81 22.27
N GLU A 307 -10.37 -17.52 21.83
CA GLU A 307 -10.69 -16.29 21.11
C GLU A 307 -10.46 -15.05 21.97
N LEU A 308 -10.81 -15.09 23.26
CA LEU A 308 -10.51 -13.99 24.18
C LEU A 308 -9.00 -13.75 24.30
N HIS A 309 -8.20 -14.82 24.45
CA HIS A 309 -6.74 -14.72 24.46
C HIS A 309 -6.18 -14.12 23.16
N ALA A 310 -6.74 -14.51 22.01
CA ALA A 310 -6.32 -14.00 20.71
C ALA A 310 -6.57 -12.48 20.62
N LEU A 311 -7.78 -12.04 20.97
CA LEU A 311 -8.14 -10.61 21.05
C LEU A 311 -7.23 -9.82 22.00
N MET A 312 -6.89 -10.38 23.17
CA MET A 312 -6.02 -9.71 24.16
C MET A 312 -4.56 -9.60 23.70
N ARG A 313 -4.09 -10.48 22.81
CA ARG A 313 -2.74 -10.41 22.21
C ARG A 313 -2.67 -9.50 20.98
N GLY A 314 -3.78 -8.85 20.59
CA GLY A 314 -3.86 -8.11 19.33
C GLY A 314 -3.80 -9.00 18.09
N GLN A 315 -3.95 -10.32 18.27
CA GLN A 315 -4.06 -11.31 17.21
C GLN A 315 -5.54 -11.60 17.04
N ALA A 316 -6.28 -10.72 16.37
CA ALA A 316 -7.69 -11.02 16.14
C ALA A 316 -7.80 -12.34 15.35
N PRO A 317 -8.71 -13.25 15.75
CA PRO A 317 -8.90 -14.49 15.04
C PRO A 317 -9.44 -14.16 13.65
N LEU A 318 -8.84 -14.76 12.61
CA LEU A 318 -9.40 -14.81 11.26
C LEU A 318 -10.88 -15.20 11.40
N MET A 319 -11.78 -14.25 11.17
CA MET A 319 -13.21 -14.44 11.34
C MET A 319 -13.71 -15.48 10.33
N GLY A 320 -13.70 -16.75 10.75
CA GLY A 320 -14.48 -17.83 10.15
C GLY A 320 -15.94 -17.66 10.57
N GLY A 321 -16.72 -16.98 9.74
CA GLY A 321 -18.14 -16.78 9.93
C GLY A 321 -18.73 -16.00 8.76
N GLU A 322 -19.26 -16.73 7.80
CA GLU A 322 -19.87 -16.26 6.56
C GLU A 322 -20.69 -14.98 6.72
N LEU A 323 -20.27 -13.90 6.04
CA LEU A 323 -21.18 -12.88 5.56
C LEU A 323 -22.11 -13.56 4.56
N ARG A 324 -23.30 -13.98 5.01
CA ARG A 324 -24.42 -14.28 4.11
C ARG A 324 -24.86 -12.98 3.46
N THR A 325 -24.16 -12.58 2.41
CA THR A 325 -24.61 -11.60 1.44
C THR A 325 -25.61 -12.31 0.53
N THR A 326 -26.89 -12.28 0.87
CA THR A 326 -27.95 -12.64 -0.07
C THR A 326 -28.01 -11.56 -1.15
N LEU A 327 -27.33 -11.81 -2.27
CA LEU A 327 -27.63 -11.13 -3.54
C LEU A 327 -28.96 -11.70 -4.07
N PRO A 328 -29.93 -10.85 -4.47
CA PRO A 328 -31.12 -11.33 -5.15
C PRO A 328 -30.73 -11.85 -6.54
N SER A 329 -31.06 -13.11 -6.80
CA SER A 329 -30.97 -13.76 -8.11
C SER A 329 -31.91 -13.06 -9.09
N ASN A 330 -31.34 -12.48 -10.15
CA ASN A 330 -32.08 -11.97 -11.29
C ASN A 330 -32.43 -13.14 -12.23
N PRO A 331 -33.71 -13.41 -12.55
CA PRO A 331 -34.08 -14.43 -13.52
C PRO A 331 -34.45 -13.77 -14.85
N ALA A 332 -33.57 -13.81 -15.86
CA ALA A 332 -34.00 -13.65 -17.25
C ALA A 332 -32.94 -14.09 -18.28
N ARG A 333 -33.44 -14.90 -19.25
CA ARG A 333 -32.89 -15.25 -20.59
C ARG A 333 -31.74 -16.25 -20.61
N GLY A 334 -31.81 -17.36 -21.35
CA GLY A 334 -32.78 -17.86 -22.34
C GLY A 334 -32.12 -18.94 -23.20
N MET A 335 -32.96 -19.65 -24.00
CA MET A 335 -32.63 -20.74 -24.97
C MET A 335 -32.41 -22.09 -24.30
N ASP A 336 -33.25 -23.13 -24.43
CA ASP A 336 -34.05 -23.65 -25.55
C ASP A 336 -33.26 -23.89 -26.85
N GLN A 337 -32.75 -25.13 -26.94
CA GLN A 337 -32.53 -26.03 -28.09
C GLN A 337 -31.84 -27.26 -27.45
N GLY A 338 -32.44 -28.44 -27.34
CA GLY A 338 -32.97 -29.24 -28.44
C GLY A 338 -31.82 -30.03 -29.05
N ASP A 339 -31.60 -31.27 -28.60
CA ASP A 339 -31.53 -32.44 -29.47
C ASP A 339 -31.14 -33.74 -28.75
N GLU A 340 -31.95 -34.75 -29.08
CA GLU A 340 -31.87 -36.19 -28.79
C GLU A 340 -30.53 -36.82 -29.21
N TYR A 341 -30.04 -37.83 -28.46
CA TYR A 341 -30.13 -39.24 -28.88
C TYR A 341 -29.52 -40.20 -27.82
N ASN A 342 -30.39 -41.06 -27.28
CA ASN A 342 -30.23 -42.52 -27.18
C ASN A 342 -29.11 -43.13 -26.30
N SER A 343 -29.50 -43.91 -25.28
CA SER A 343 -29.62 -45.38 -25.37
C SER A 343 -29.47 -46.06 -23.99
N LYS A 344 -30.29 -47.12 -23.79
CA LYS A 344 -30.09 -48.29 -22.91
C LYS A 344 -30.71 -48.29 -21.50
N GLU A 345 -31.93 -48.81 -21.45
CA GLU A 345 -32.35 -49.97 -20.62
C GLU A 345 -31.28 -51.10 -20.54
N PRO A 346 -31.37 -52.10 -19.62
CA PRO A 346 -32.59 -52.57 -18.94
C PRO A 346 -32.45 -52.85 -17.43
N GLY A 347 -33.60 -53.05 -16.79
CA GLY A 347 -33.77 -53.59 -15.44
C GLY A 347 -35.20 -53.47 -14.96
#